data_AF-A0A8S3DX21-F1
#
_entry.id   AF-A0A8S3DX21-F1
#
_cell.length_a   1.000
_cell.length_b   1.000
_cell.length_c   1.000
_cell.angle_alpha   90.00
_cell.angle_beta   90.00
_cell.angle_gamma   90.00
#
_symmetry.space_group_name_H-M   'P 1'
#
loop_
_entity.id
_entity.type
_entity.pdbx_description
1 polymer ?
#
loop_
_entity_poly.entity_id
_entity_poly.type
_entity_poly.pdbx_seq_one_letter_code
_entity_poly.pdbx_strand_id
1 'polypeptide(L)' 'ANGAVGNGALMRLAPVPLFFYRDPIQAVEFSGISGIITHDDQRVYDACRYYGALIVAALR' A
#
# COMPACT_ATOMS: atom_id res chain seq x y z
N ALA A 1 -11.57 -0.85 20.56
CA ALA A 1 -12.53 -0.21 19.64
C ALA A 1 -12.48 -0.94 18.31
N ASN A 2 -13.52 -1.69 17.97
CA ASN A 2 -13.62 -2.45 16.71
C ASN A 2 -14.08 -1.52 15.57
N GLY A 3 -13.27 -0.54 15.21
CA GLY A 3 -13.44 0.16 13.95
C GLY A 3 -12.97 -0.74 12.82
N ALA A 4 -13.89 -1.26 12.01
CA ALA A 4 -13.53 -1.93 10.77
C ALA A 4 -12.86 -0.90 9.85
N VAL A 5 -11.58 -1.08 9.55
CA VAL A 5 -10.89 -0.22 8.61
C VAL A 5 -11.22 -0.72 7.21
N GLY A 6 -11.92 0.09 6.44
CA GLY A 6 -12.38 -0.27 5.11
C GLY A 6 -11.24 -0.35 4.09
N ASN A 7 -11.51 -0.98 2.95
CA ASN A 7 -10.54 -1.18 1.86
C ASN A 7 -10.20 0.09 1.06
N GLY A 8 -10.60 1.27 1.53
CA GLY A 8 -10.47 2.53 0.80
C GLY A 8 -9.02 2.85 0.42
N ALA A 9 -8.05 2.52 1.28
CA ALA A 9 -6.62 2.67 0.98
C ALA A 9 -6.14 1.74 -0.15
N LEU A 10 -6.54 0.46 -0.11
CA LEU A 10 -6.16 -0.54 -1.12
C LEU A 10 -6.76 -0.23 -2.49
N MET A 11 -8.02 0.20 -2.55
CA MET A 11 -8.75 0.46 -3.79
C MET A 11 -8.09 1.51 -4.69
N ARG A 12 -7.27 2.40 -4.12
CA ARG A 12 -6.57 3.47 -4.84
C ARG A 12 -5.05 3.34 -4.79
N LEU A 13 -4.52 2.19 -4.37
CA LEU A 13 -3.09 2.01 -4.11
C LEU A 13 -2.25 2.00 -5.41
N ALA A 14 -2.78 1.44 -6.50
CA ALA A 14 -2.03 1.07 -7.70
C ALA A 14 -1.03 2.11 -8.26
N PRO A 15 -1.32 3.43 -8.29
CA PRO A 15 -0.36 4.40 -8.80
C PRO A 15 0.99 4.42 -8.07
N VAL A 16 1.01 4.13 -6.76
CA VAL A 16 2.24 4.18 -5.95
C VAL A 16 3.25 3.09 -6.35
N PRO A 17 2.93 1.78 -6.29
CA PRO A 17 3.87 0.74 -6.71
C PRO A 17 4.17 0.79 -8.21
N LEU A 18 3.26 1.31 -9.05
CA LEU A 18 3.52 1.52 -10.48
C LEU A 18 4.56 2.62 -10.73
N PHE A 19 4.56 3.70 -9.95
CA PHE A 19 5.56 4.76 -10.07
C PHE A 19 6.95 4.25 -9.65
N PHE A 20 7.02 3.49 -8.55
CA PHE A 20 8.27 2.99 -7.98
C PHE A 20 8.67 1.58 -8.45
N TYR A 21 8.06 0.98 -9.47
CA TYR A 21 8.25 -0.45 -9.80
C TYR A 21 9.72 -0.90 -10.00
N ARG A 22 10.59 0.02 -10.44
CA ARG A 22 12.04 -0.21 -10.60
C ARG A 22 12.81 -0.25 -9.29
N ASP A 23 12.25 0.28 -8.21
CA ASP A 23 12.76 0.24 -6.84
C ASP A 23 11.71 -0.38 -5.90
N PRO A 24 11.72 -1.72 -5.73
CA PRO A 24 10.70 -2.43 -4.95
C PRO A 24 10.65 -2.03 -3.48
N ILE A 25 11.79 -1.62 -2.93
CA ILE A 25 11.87 -1.22 -1.52
C ILE A 25 11.10 0.08 -1.35
N GLN A 26 11.35 1.07 -2.21
CA GLN A 26 10.56 2.31 -2.21
C GLN A 26 9.09 2.06 -2.55
N ALA A 27 8.79 1.19 -3.52
CA ALA A 27 7.42 0.87 -3.88
C ALA A 27 6.60 0.31 -2.70
N VAL A 28 7.19 -0.60 -1.92
CA VAL A 28 6.54 -1.17 -0.73
C VAL A 28 6.40 -0.12 0.35
N GLU A 29 7.46 0.63 0.67
CA GLU A 29 7.45 1.63 1.75
C GLU A 29 6.41 2.72 1.49
N PHE A 30 6.46 3.34 0.30
CA PHE A 30 5.51 4.40 -0.05
C PHE A 30 4.09 3.88 -0.21
N SER A 31 3.89 2.60 -0.55
CA SER A 31 2.56 1.99 -0.53
C SER A 31 1.95 2.04 0.88
N GLY A 32 2.73 1.64 1.91
CA GLY A 32 2.31 1.75 3.31
C GLY A 32 2.00 3.18 3.73
N ILE A 33 2.93 4.10 3.46
CA ILE A 33 2.79 5.53 3.79
C ILE A 33 1.52 6.11 3.17
N SER A 34 1.24 5.82 1.90
CA SER A 34 0.04 6.33 1.20
C SER A 34 -1.29 5.86 1.81
N GLY A 35 -1.29 4.70 2.47
CA GLY A 35 -2.46 4.18 3.17
C GLY A 35 -2.70 4.93 4.49
N ILE A 36 -1.66 5.01 5.33
CA ILE A 36 -1.79 5.51 6.71
C ILE A 36 -2.11 7.00 6.77
N ILE A 37 -1.69 7.81 5.79
CA ILE A 37 -2.04 9.25 5.71
C ILE A 37 -3.55 9.53 5.59
N THR A 38 -4.36 8.52 5.26
CA THR A 38 -5.82 8.66 5.14
C THR A 38 -6.60 7.82 6.12
N HIS A 39 -6.02 6.71 6.58
CA HIS A 39 -6.62 5.76 7.50
C HIS A 39 -5.53 5.39 8.49
N ASP A 40 -5.48 6.11 9.61
CA ASP A 40 -4.44 6.01 10.64
C ASP A 40 -4.57 4.70 11.45
N ASP A 41 -4.21 3.58 10.82
CA ASP A 41 -4.22 2.24 11.42
C ASP A 41 -3.04 1.42 10.88
N GLN A 42 -2.33 0.74 11.78
CA GLN A 42 -1.19 -0.11 11.44
C GLN A 42 -1.54 -1.20 10.41
N ARG A 43 -2.75 -1.77 10.49
CA ARG A 43 -3.22 -2.80 9.55
C ARG A 43 -3.33 -2.25 8.12
N VAL A 44 -3.64 -0.96 7.95
CA VAL A 44 -3.66 -0.32 6.63
C VAL A 44 -2.25 -0.16 6.09
N TYR A 45 -1.32 0.32 6.92
CA TYR A 45 0.09 0.42 6.53
C TYR A 45 0.61 -0.93 6.05
N ASP A 46 0.42 -1.99 6.85
CA ASP A 46 0.91 -3.33 6.50
C ASP A 46 0.18 -3.93 5.29
N ALA A 47 -1.14 -3.77 5.17
CA ALA A 47 -1.91 -4.25 4.02
C ALA A 47 -1.49 -3.57 2.71
N CYS A 48 -1.29 -2.25 2.73
CA CYS A 48 -0.83 -1.52 1.55
C CYS A 48 0.60 -1.91 1.18
N ARG A 49 1.51 -2.12 2.13
CA ARG A 49 2.86 -2.66 1.86
C ARG A 49 2.80 -4.00 1.15
N TYR A 50 2.01 -4.92 1.70
CA TYR A 50 1.85 -6.26 1.14
C TYR A 50 1.26 -6.20 -0.28
N TYR A 51 0.16 -5.46 -0.48
CA TYR A 51 -0.46 -5.36 -1.80
C TYR A 51 0.44 -4.64 -2.82
N GLY A 52 1.18 -3.62 -2.39
CA GLY A 52 2.18 -2.95 -3.21
C GLY A 52 3.29 -3.92 -3.67
N ALA A 53 3.78 -4.79 -2.79
CA ALA A 53 4.76 -5.82 -3.14
C ALA A 53 4.22 -6.79 -4.20
N LEU A 54 2.95 -7.21 -4.09
CA LEU A 54 2.31 -8.09 -5.07
C LEU A 54 2.20 -7.44 -6.44
N ILE A 55 1.81 -6.15 -6.51
CA ILE A 55 1.74 -5.41 -7.77
C ILE A 55 3.13 -5.31 -8.41
N VAL A 56 4.16 -4.95 -7.64
CA VAL A 56 5.54 -4.88 -8.14
C VAL A 56 6.03 -6.24 -8.64
N ALA A 57 5.68 -7.33 -7.96
CA ALA A 57 6.03 -8.69 -8.38
C ALA A 57 5.34 -9.09 -9.70
N ALA A 58 4.13 -8.59 -9.96
CA ALA A 58 3.40 -8.88 -11.20
C ALA A 58 3.90 -8.07 -12.43
N LEU A 59 4.64 -6.99 -12.21
CA LEU A 59 5.23 -6.16 -13.28
C LEU A 59 6.61 -6.65 -13.74
N ARG A 60 7.20 -7.60 -13.00
CA ARG A 60 8.45 -8.27 -13.35
C ARG A 60 8.18 -9.54 -14.14
#